data_AF-G4ZUW7-F1
#
_entry.id   AF-G4ZUW7-F1
#
_cell.length_a   1.000
_cell.length_b   1.000
_cell.length_c   1.000
_cell.angle_alpha   90.00
_cell.angle_beta   90.00
_cell.angle_gamma   90.00
#
_symmetry.space_group_name_H-M   'P 1'
#
loop_
_entity.id
_entity.type
_entity.pdbx_description
1 polymer ?
#
loop_
_entity_poly.entity_id
_entity_poly.type
_entity_poly.pdbx_seq_one_letter_code
_entity_poly.pdbx_strand_id
1 'polypeptide(L)'
;MRTGSSCSEFSHDAARATRSRACRSSTKVRDAVLEERDASTNWATNYHEQQRLQRKARGWRSFLRPSVFGASLASVGRTIVGPVALLLLFILTKYLSADATFLITFDNNFLAFTERDLSMVGGCTDCRGPCKIVLLKYGLFERKALTSAPVFAAFAGQPPTESLYDFSSLSPELLALAEALDAGGAICESGVNDWGSAISVVTAAPQLVMDVVTLMNLNIPPQSKKELELGIARVEECATTWTIMAIPRQFSLTGPPRSIEFGKISAVAINIFPDYTECRPDTSADGCSKLALATGGRDLLEVVPEALTLFPYNFKSSMSPVSHVIEAVETKLESSTVLEPLQQAYYGGCRVREVNTTGVYIEADCETSRHWEIYGLMVQTPDDIPLCSTDDVCVHNSYNSQWEWVSEITAAKHNGVVMYVNTFRRRFADKVGISILPGLVVLQIFVMGNLILYQNGRMQVLYLAQIGYHLLLNSDLYLIGFATGTLTTESIANLTSCFFAFSYSFVNLAKARSGDQRLDRHFRLIWETMQVIITGCVVAALRVVQRNPLESIISTNAQILRKTSTLGEK
;
A
#
# COMPACT_ATOMS: atom_id res chain seq x y z
N MET A 1 16.24 68.74 9.81
CA MET A 1 17.45 68.53 8.99
C MET A 1 16.96 68.18 7.59
N ARG A 2 16.85 69.23 6.76
CA ARG A 2 17.71 69.51 5.60
C ARG A 2 17.48 68.48 4.49
N THR A 3 17.01 68.78 3.28
CA THR A 3 16.62 69.99 2.49
C THR A 3 16.49 69.39 1.07
N GLY A 4 15.56 69.71 0.16
CA GLY A 4 14.54 70.72 0.06
C GLY A 4 14.08 70.83 -1.41
N SER A 5 12.81 71.28 -1.58
CA SER A 5 12.22 72.09 -2.67
C SER A 5 12.34 71.65 -4.14
N SER A 6 11.27 71.48 -4.94
CA SER A 6 10.07 72.31 -5.25
C SER A 6 10.34 73.57 -6.08
N CYS A 7 9.40 73.85 -7.00
CA CYS A 7 9.17 75.06 -7.80
C CYS A 7 10.03 75.17 -9.09
N SER A 8 9.56 75.68 -10.23
CA SER A 8 8.29 76.32 -10.62
C SER A 8 8.30 76.55 -12.14
N GLU A 9 7.12 76.76 -12.71
CA GLU A 9 6.89 77.42 -14.00
C GLU A 9 7.71 78.71 -14.17
N PHE A 10 8.08 79.04 -15.42
CA PHE A 10 7.95 80.41 -15.94
C PHE A 10 7.99 80.44 -17.48
N SER A 11 7.02 81.18 -18.01
CA SER A 11 6.80 81.60 -19.40
C SER A 11 7.89 82.54 -19.94
N HIS A 12 8.15 82.55 -21.26
CA HIS A 12 8.22 83.78 -22.08
C HIS A 12 8.37 83.51 -23.59
N ASP A 13 7.35 83.96 -24.34
CA ASP A 13 7.38 84.82 -25.53
C ASP A 13 8.38 84.62 -26.71
N ALA A 14 7.75 84.35 -27.86
CA ALA A 14 7.70 85.19 -29.06
C ALA A 14 8.98 85.48 -29.91
N ALA A 15 8.98 84.85 -31.08
CA ALA A 15 9.04 85.45 -32.43
C ALA A 15 10.29 86.23 -32.90
N ARG A 16 10.95 85.73 -33.97
CA ARG A 16 11.21 86.53 -35.19
C ARG A 16 11.59 85.69 -36.43
N ALA A 17 11.00 86.13 -37.55
CA ALA A 17 11.24 85.92 -38.99
C ALA A 17 12.64 85.41 -39.44
N THR A 18 12.83 84.73 -40.58
CA THR A 18 12.74 85.33 -41.94
C THR A 18 12.86 84.28 -43.07
N ARG A 19 12.13 84.51 -44.18
CA ARG A 19 12.19 83.81 -45.48
C ARG A 19 13.51 84.04 -46.22
N SER A 20 14.02 83.05 -46.99
CA SER A 20 14.00 83.06 -48.48
C SER A 20 15.00 82.08 -49.15
N ARG A 21 14.55 81.48 -50.27
CA ARG A 21 15.29 80.97 -51.47
C ARG A 21 16.23 79.76 -51.28
N ALA A 22 16.36 78.80 -52.21
CA ALA A 22 15.68 78.46 -53.46
C ALA A 22 16.07 77.02 -53.88
N CYS A 23 15.22 76.43 -54.72
CA CYS A 23 15.29 75.14 -55.41
C CYS A 23 16.67 74.62 -55.87
N ARG A 24 16.99 73.35 -55.51
CA ARG A 24 17.61 72.33 -56.39
C ARG A 24 17.61 70.93 -55.74
N SER A 25 16.52 70.16 -55.87
CA SER A 25 16.57 68.68 -55.70
C SER A 25 15.33 67.91 -56.18
N SER A 26 14.42 68.53 -56.96
CA SER A 26 13.11 67.92 -57.30
C SER A 26 13.15 66.75 -58.29
N THR A 27 14.30 66.40 -58.88
CA THR A 27 14.37 65.30 -59.86
C THR A 27 14.61 63.94 -59.18
N LYS A 28 15.29 63.90 -58.03
CA LYS A 28 15.60 62.64 -57.31
C LYS A 28 14.41 62.05 -56.54
N VAL A 29 13.38 62.87 -56.29
CA VAL A 29 12.18 62.46 -55.54
C VAL A 29 11.11 61.87 -56.46
N ARG A 30 11.05 62.26 -57.75
CA ARG A 30 10.06 61.71 -58.68
C ARG A 30 10.39 60.28 -59.13
N ASP A 31 11.67 59.96 -59.30
CA ASP A 31 12.09 58.60 -59.65
C ASP A 31 11.90 57.62 -58.48
N ALA A 32 12.14 58.06 -57.24
CA ALA A 32 11.89 57.27 -56.04
C ALA A 32 10.38 57.04 -55.75
N VAL A 33 9.51 58.02 -56.08
CA VAL A 33 8.06 57.91 -55.86
C VAL A 33 7.37 57.06 -56.93
N LEU A 34 7.94 56.92 -58.13
CA LEU A 34 7.44 56.00 -59.15
C LEU A 34 7.86 54.55 -58.86
N GLU A 35 9.06 54.33 -58.35
CA GLU A 35 9.54 52.98 -57.95
C GLU A 35 8.78 52.43 -56.72
N GLU A 36 8.36 53.30 -55.79
CA GLU A 36 7.60 52.93 -54.59
C GLU A 36 6.11 52.64 -54.89
N ARG A 37 5.55 53.21 -55.96
CA ARG A 37 4.14 53.01 -56.33
C ARG A 37 3.90 51.68 -57.06
N ASP A 38 4.86 51.21 -57.85
CA ASP A 38 4.81 49.89 -58.51
C ASP A 38 5.09 48.72 -57.53
N ALA A 39 5.86 48.95 -56.46
CA ALA A 39 6.08 47.96 -55.40
C ALA A 39 4.84 47.75 -54.51
N SER A 40 4.00 48.78 -54.35
CA SER A 40 2.82 48.79 -53.48
C SER A 40 1.58 48.13 -54.10
N THR A 41 1.42 48.16 -55.44
CA THR A 41 0.22 47.61 -56.09
C THR A 41 0.27 46.10 -56.36
N ASN A 42 1.43 45.46 -56.17
CA ASN A 42 1.63 44.04 -56.44
C ASN A 42 2.14 43.22 -55.25
N TRP A 43 1.99 43.71 -54.01
CA TRP A 43 2.47 42.97 -52.83
C TRP A 43 1.74 41.63 -52.64
N ALA A 44 0.43 41.58 -52.90
CA ALA A 44 -0.38 40.37 -52.77
C ALA A 44 0.00 39.33 -53.85
N THR A 45 0.21 39.79 -55.08
CA THR A 45 0.65 39.00 -56.23
C THR A 45 2.08 38.49 -56.04
N ASN A 46 3.01 39.33 -55.59
CA ASN A 46 4.38 38.93 -55.24
C ASN A 46 4.43 37.99 -54.03
N TYR A 47 3.56 38.17 -53.03
CA TYR A 47 3.44 37.25 -51.89
C TYR A 47 2.87 35.89 -52.33
N HIS A 48 1.86 35.87 -53.20
CA HIS A 48 1.29 34.64 -53.76
C HIS A 48 2.26 33.94 -54.72
N GLU A 49 3.03 34.67 -55.52
CA GLU A 49 4.11 34.10 -56.34
C GLU A 49 5.26 33.58 -55.49
N GLN A 50 5.71 34.30 -54.45
CA GLN A 50 6.71 33.80 -53.50
C GLN A 50 6.23 32.55 -52.77
N GLN A 51 4.96 32.49 -52.34
CA GLN A 51 4.39 31.25 -51.78
C GLN A 51 4.32 30.13 -52.82
N ARG A 52 3.98 30.42 -54.07
CA ARG A 52 3.89 29.43 -55.16
C ARG A 52 5.26 28.90 -55.55
N LEU A 53 6.29 29.75 -55.56
CA LEU A 53 7.69 29.39 -55.79
C LEU A 53 8.28 28.62 -54.60
N GLN A 54 7.97 29.01 -53.35
CA GLN A 54 8.33 28.24 -52.16
C GLN A 54 7.63 26.87 -52.10
N ARG A 55 6.38 26.76 -52.57
CA ARG A 55 5.66 25.47 -52.70
C ARG A 55 6.27 24.61 -53.81
N LYS A 56 6.71 25.20 -54.93
CA LYS A 56 7.42 24.50 -56.02
C LYS A 56 8.85 24.08 -55.63
N ALA A 57 9.51 24.83 -54.75
CA ALA A 57 10.84 24.52 -54.22
C ALA A 57 10.84 23.54 -53.02
N ARG A 58 9.66 23.15 -52.51
CA ARG A 58 9.53 22.10 -51.48
C ARG A 58 9.65 20.71 -52.11
N GLY A 59 10.88 20.24 -52.24
CA GLY A 59 11.14 18.82 -52.47
C GLY A 59 10.74 17.97 -51.25
N TRP A 60 10.50 16.68 -51.46
CA TRP A 60 10.08 15.69 -50.44
C TRP A 60 10.91 15.73 -49.13
N ARG A 61 12.17 16.19 -49.19
CA ARG A 61 13.04 16.42 -48.03
C ARG A 61 12.52 17.48 -47.04
N SER A 62 11.55 18.34 -47.40
CA SER A 62 10.92 19.27 -46.44
C SER A 62 9.99 18.57 -45.44
N PHE A 63 9.49 17.38 -45.77
CA PHE A 63 8.73 16.54 -44.83
C PHE A 63 9.62 15.89 -43.76
N LEU A 64 10.93 15.78 -44.02
CA LEU A 64 11.90 15.22 -43.09
C LEU A 64 12.45 16.22 -42.06
N ARG A 65 11.94 17.47 -42.04
CA ARG A 65 12.37 18.47 -41.05
C ARG A 65 11.84 18.09 -39.66
N PRO A 66 12.65 18.15 -38.59
CA PRO A 66 12.21 17.84 -37.23
C PRO A 66 10.95 18.60 -36.78
N SER A 67 10.77 19.83 -37.25
CA SER A 67 9.58 20.65 -36.98
C SER A 67 8.31 20.15 -37.66
N VAL A 68 8.40 19.46 -38.81
CA VAL A 68 7.25 18.84 -39.49
C VAL A 68 6.86 17.54 -38.81
N PHE A 69 7.85 16.76 -38.35
CA PHE A 69 7.60 15.59 -37.49
C PHE A 69 6.94 16.00 -36.18
N GLY A 70 7.48 17.00 -35.46
CA GLY A 70 6.87 17.52 -34.23
C GLY A 70 5.47 18.11 -34.46
N ALA A 71 5.25 18.80 -35.59
CA ALA A 71 3.93 19.29 -35.97
C ALA A 71 2.90 18.17 -36.20
N SER A 72 3.31 17.14 -36.93
CA SER A 72 2.46 15.98 -37.22
C SER A 72 2.17 15.19 -35.95
N LEU A 73 3.18 14.97 -35.10
CA LEU A 73 3.04 14.23 -33.86
C LEU A 73 2.15 14.96 -32.83
N ALA A 74 2.28 16.28 -32.68
CA ALA A 74 1.40 17.08 -31.84
C ALA A 74 -0.06 17.08 -32.35
N SER A 75 -0.25 17.20 -33.67
CA SER A 75 -1.58 17.18 -34.29
C SER A 75 -2.25 15.81 -34.15
N VAL A 76 -1.52 14.73 -34.47
CA VAL A 76 -2.02 13.35 -34.32
C VAL A 76 -2.25 13.02 -32.84
N GLY A 77 -1.36 13.47 -31.97
CA GLY A 77 -1.48 13.35 -30.52
C GLY A 77 -2.78 13.96 -29.98
N ARG A 78 -3.13 15.18 -30.40
CA ARG A 78 -4.31 15.91 -29.92
C ARG A 78 -5.62 15.48 -30.57
N THR A 79 -5.60 15.16 -31.86
CA THR A 79 -6.82 14.91 -32.64
C THR A 79 -7.20 13.44 -32.65
N ILE A 80 -6.22 12.54 -32.55
CA ILE A 80 -6.44 11.09 -32.66
C ILE A 80 -6.04 10.39 -31.36
N VAL A 81 -4.78 10.43 -30.97
CA VAL A 81 -4.26 9.58 -29.87
C VAL A 81 -4.91 9.91 -28.53
N GLY A 82 -4.96 11.18 -28.14
CA GLY A 82 -5.55 11.63 -26.87
C GLY A 82 -7.05 11.31 -26.75
N PRO A 83 -7.89 11.70 -27.72
CA PRO A 83 -9.31 11.35 -27.73
C PRO A 83 -9.56 9.84 -27.76
N VAL A 84 -8.79 9.07 -28.56
CA VAL A 84 -8.92 7.60 -28.60
C VAL A 84 -8.50 6.99 -27.26
N ALA A 85 -7.40 7.44 -26.65
CA ALA A 85 -6.98 6.96 -25.34
C ALA A 85 -8.03 7.24 -24.24
N LEU A 86 -8.62 8.43 -24.24
CA LEU A 86 -9.69 8.79 -23.31
C LEU A 86 -10.97 7.98 -23.55
N LEU A 87 -11.32 7.74 -24.82
CA LEU A 87 -12.44 6.89 -25.19
C LEU A 87 -12.22 5.44 -24.76
N LEU A 88 -11.02 4.89 -24.99
CA LEU A 88 -10.65 3.56 -24.54
C LEU A 88 -10.69 3.47 -23.01
N LEU A 89 -10.25 4.51 -22.29
CA LEU A 89 -10.37 4.58 -20.83
C LEU A 89 -11.84 4.54 -20.40
N PHE A 90 -12.72 5.30 -21.04
CA PHE A 90 -14.15 5.31 -20.72
C PHE A 90 -14.89 4.02 -21.07
N ILE A 91 -14.46 3.30 -22.12
CA ILE A 91 -15.10 2.07 -22.58
C ILE A 91 -14.53 0.82 -21.88
N LEU A 92 -13.21 0.75 -21.70
CA LEU A 92 -12.52 -0.44 -21.20
C LEU A 92 -12.39 -0.48 -19.67
N THR A 93 -12.72 0.61 -18.98
CA THR A 93 -12.67 0.68 -17.51
C THR A 93 -14.04 1.02 -16.94
N LYS A 94 -14.20 0.88 -15.62
CA LYS A 94 -15.43 1.31 -14.95
C LYS A 94 -15.49 2.82 -14.74
N TYR A 95 -14.59 3.63 -15.30
CA TYR A 95 -14.43 5.06 -14.96
C TYR A 95 -15.74 5.89 -15.01
N LEU A 96 -16.65 5.62 -15.96
CA LEU A 96 -17.95 6.31 -16.06
C LEU A 96 -19.10 5.59 -15.32
N SER A 97 -18.83 4.44 -14.73
CA SER A 97 -19.82 3.66 -13.96
C SER A 97 -20.06 4.29 -12.59
N ALA A 98 -21.28 4.15 -12.08
CA ALA A 98 -21.61 4.48 -10.69
C ALA A 98 -20.85 3.60 -9.69
N ASP A 99 -20.38 2.42 -10.11
CA ASP A 99 -19.59 1.49 -9.28
C ASP A 99 -18.09 1.75 -9.31
N ALA A 100 -17.63 2.84 -9.95
CA ALA A 100 -16.23 3.18 -10.00
C ALA A 100 -15.74 3.64 -8.61
N THR A 101 -14.82 2.90 -8.01
CA THR A 101 -14.29 3.21 -6.68
C THR A 101 -12.91 3.82 -6.73
N PHE A 102 -12.60 4.65 -5.75
CA PHE A 102 -11.31 5.31 -5.61
C PHE A 102 -10.23 4.34 -5.16
N LEU A 103 -10.59 3.48 -4.20
CA LEU A 103 -9.74 2.46 -3.62
C LEU A 103 -10.29 1.06 -3.90
N ILE A 104 -9.42 0.06 -3.84
CA ILE A 104 -9.74 -1.36 -3.98
C ILE A 104 -10.65 -1.78 -2.80
N THR A 105 -11.86 -2.24 -3.10
CA THR A 105 -12.83 -2.69 -2.10
C THR A 105 -12.62 -4.14 -1.70
N PHE A 106 -13.34 -4.59 -0.67
CA PHE A 106 -13.27 -5.97 -0.14
C PHE A 106 -13.40 -7.05 -1.24
N ASP A 107 -14.35 -6.92 -2.17
CA ASP A 107 -14.55 -7.91 -3.25
C ASP A 107 -13.33 -8.10 -4.16
N ASN A 108 -12.45 -7.09 -4.21
CA ASN A 108 -11.22 -7.11 -5.01
C ASN A 108 -9.96 -7.07 -4.13
N ASN A 109 -10.08 -7.47 -2.86
CA ASN A 109 -8.95 -7.53 -1.95
C ASN A 109 -7.83 -8.40 -2.56
N PHE A 110 -6.59 -8.04 -2.28
CA PHE A 110 -5.43 -8.78 -2.74
C PHE A 110 -4.58 -9.19 -1.56
N LEU A 111 -3.97 -10.37 -1.67
CA LEU A 111 -3.01 -10.92 -0.72
C LEU A 111 -1.60 -10.56 -1.17
N ALA A 112 -0.75 -10.18 -0.23
CA ALA A 112 0.67 -9.98 -0.45
C ALA A 112 1.47 -10.68 0.66
N PHE A 113 2.54 -11.35 0.26
CA PHE A 113 3.58 -11.81 1.15
C PHE A 113 4.75 -10.83 1.13
N THR A 114 5.34 -10.54 2.28
CA THR A 114 6.57 -9.75 2.38
C THR A 114 7.46 -10.37 3.45
N GLU A 115 8.59 -10.92 3.04
CA GLU A 115 9.60 -11.43 3.96
C GLU A 115 10.25 -10.25 4.69
N ARG A 116 10.39 -10.36 6.02
CA ARG A 116 10.95 -9.30 6.89
C ARG A 116 10.38 -7.91 6.58
N ASP A 117 9.06 -7.78 6.60
CA ASP A 117 8.34 -6.56 6.26
C ASP A 117 8.81 -5.37 7.11
N LEU A 118 9.42 -4.38 6.44
CA LEU A 118 9.96 -3.18 7.09
C LEU A 118 8.88 -2.27 7.68
N SER A 119 7.63 -2.42 7.23
CA SER A 119 6.49 -1.73 7.82
C SER A 119 6.03 -2.36 9.11
N MET A 120 6.38 -3.63 9.38
CA MET A 120 6.03 -4.40 10.58
C MET A 120 7.28 -4.77 11.39
N VAL A 121 8.18 -3.80 11.57
CA VAL A 121 9.36 -3.95 12.43
C VAL A 121 9.01 -3.52 13.84
N GLY A 122 9.35 -4.37 14.80
CA GLY A 122 9.26 -4.07 16.21
C GLY A 122 10.56 -4.45 16.90
N GLY A 123 10.49 -4.45 18.21
CA GLY A 123 11.57 -4.94 19.03
C GLY A 123 11.15 -5.01 20.48
N CYS A 124 12.13 -5.22 21.32
CA CYS A 124 11.97 -5.04 22.75
C CYS A 124 13.33 -4.68 23.36
N THR A 125 13.29 -3.79 24.34
CA THR A 125 14.47 -3.41 25.14
C THR A 125 14.48 -4.26 26.41
N ASP A 126 15.63 -4.84 26.76
CA ASP A 126 15.81 -5.68 27.96
C ASP A 126 14.85 -6.87 28.06
N CYS A 127 14.45 -7.45 26.93
CA CYS A 127 13.56 -8.61 26.87
C CYS A 127 14.28 -9.94 26.63
N ARG A 128 15.55 -9.89 26.22
CA ARG A 128 16.38 -11.09 26.12
C ARG A 128 16.85 -11.50 27.50
N GLY A 129 16.71 -12.78 27.82
CA GLY A 129 17.32 -13.35 29.01
C GLY A 129 17.45 -14.86 28.99
N PRO A 130 17.75 -15.48 30.15
CA PRO A 130 17.99 -16.91 30.25
C PRO A 130 16.81 -17.74 29.77
N CYS A 131 17.06 -18.79 28.99
CA CYS A 131 16.01 -19.61 28.40
C CYS A 131 15.11 -20.31 29.43
N LYS A 132 15.62 -20.57 30.65
CA LYS A 132 14.82 -21.12 31.76
C LYS A 132 13.61 -20.25 32.13
N ILE A 133 13.68 -18.93 31.94
CA ILE A 133 12.54 -18.03 32.19
C ILE A 133 11.44 -18.29 31.17
N VAL A 134 11.82 -18.45 29.89
CA VAL A 134 10.86 -18.74 28.82
C VAL A 134 10.24 -20.13 28.99
N LEU A 135 11.04 -21.15 29.35
CA LEU A 135 10.50 -22.48 29.66
C LEU A 135 9.52 -22.42 30.84
N LEU A 136 9.82 -21.67 31.90
CA LEU A 136 8.88 -21.47 33.01
C LEU A 136 7.54 -20.86 32.53
N LYS A 137 7.59 -19.88 31.62
CA LYS A 137 6.40 -19.24 31.04
C LYS A 137 5.58 -20.19 30.17
N TYR A 138 6.21 -21.07 29.40
CA TYR A 138 5.49 -22.14 28.70
C TYR A 138 4.81 -23.14 29.64
N GLY A 139 5.29 -23.26 30.89
CA GLY A 139 4.64 -24.05 31.94
C GLY A 139 3.19 -23.64 32.21
N LEU A 140 2.83 -22.36 31.97
CA LEU A 140 1.45 -21.85 32.13
C LEU A 140 0.40 -22.55 31.26
N PHE A 141 0.82 -23.20 30.18
CA PHE A 141 -0.11 -23.93 29.31
C PHE A 141 -0.58 -25.22 29.96
N GLU A 142 0.17 -25.82 30.90
CA GLU A 142 -0.22 -27.06 31.59
C GLU A 142 -0.71 -28.17 30.63
N ARG A 143 -0.07 -28.32 29.46
CA ARG A 143 -0.45 -29.27 28.38
C ARG A 143 -1.81 -28.96 27.71
N LYS A 144 -2.37 -27.78 27.94
CA LYS A 144 -3.59 -27.28 27.27
C LYS A 144 -3.18 -26.51 26.01
N ALA A 145 -4.07 -26.50 25.01
CA ALA A 145 -3.81 -25.85 23.73
C ALA A 145 -3.87 -24.31 23.77
N LEU A 146 -4.51 -23.75 24.80
CA LEU A 146 -4.60 -22.32 25.04
C LEU A 146 -4.59 -21.96 26.52
N THR A 147 -4.19 -20.71 26.79
CA THR A 147 -4.33 -20.05 28.08
C THR A 147 -4.97 -18.67 27.93
N SER A 148 -5.48 -18.13 29.04
CA SER A 148 -6.13 -16.83 29.08
C SER A 148 -5.11 -15.70 28.87
N ALA A 149 -5.41 -14.73 27.99
CA ALA A 149 -4.49 -13.62 27.71
C ALA A 149 -4.15 -12.77 28.95
N PRO A 150 -5.10 -12.41 29.83
CA PRO A 150 -4.78 -11.73 31.09
C PRO A 150 -3.80 -12.50 31.99
N VAL A 151 -4.00 -13.81 32.16
CA VAL A 151 -3.13 -14.66 33.01
C VAL A 151 -1.73 -14.71 32.41
N PHE A 152 -1.65 -14.94 31.11
CA PHE A 152 -0.38 -14.94 30.40
C PHE A 152 0.30 -13.56 30.47
N ALA A 153 -0.40 -12.47 30.20
CA ALA A 153 0.18 -11.13 30.21
C ALA A 153 0.73 -10.72 31.58
N ALA A 154 0.04 -11.08 32.67
CA ALA A 154 0.49 -10.78 34.03
C ALA A 154 1.83 -11.45 34.38
N PHE A 155 2.07 -12.67 33.86
CA PHE A 155 3.30 -13.42 34.13
C PHE A 155 4.36 -13.22 33.05
N ALA A 156 3.98 -13.35 31.78
CA ALA A 156 4.85 -13.21 30.62
C ALA A 156 5.31 -11.76 30.42
N GLY A 157 4.54 -10.77 30.86
CA GLY A 157 4.91 -9.35 30.78
C GLY A 157 6.01 -8.93 31.77
N GLN A 158 6.38 -9.78 32.74
CA GLN A 158 7.51 -9.50 33.63
C GLN A 158 8.83 -9.49 32.85
N PRO A 159 9.77 -8.60 33.19
CA PRO A 159 11.07 -8.56 32.53
C PRO A 159 11.85 -9.86 32.81
N PRO A 160 12.84 -10.19 31.98
CA PRO A 160 13.62 -11.43 32.08
C PRO A 160 14.70 -11.37 33.18
N THR A 161 14.34 -10.88 34.37
CA THR A 161 15.22 -10.81 35.53
C THR A 161 15.00 -12.03 36.41
N GLU A 162 16.02 -12.89 36.57
CA GLU A 162 15.88 -14.18 37.27
C GLU A 162 15.27 -14.07 38.68
N SER A 163 15.61 -13.02 39.43
CA SER A 163 15.11 -12.81 40.80
C SER A 163 13.60 -12.60 40.91
N LEU A 164 12.91 -12.41 39.77
CA LEU A 164 11.45 -12.28 39.72
C LEU A 164 10.73 -13.63 39.60
N TYR A 165 11.46 -14.71 39.35
CA TYR A 165 10.90 -16.01 39.04
C TYR A 165 11.29 -17.07 40.08
N ASP A 166 10.36 -17.96 40.35
CA ASP A 166 10.64 -19.20 41.07
C ASP A 166 10.72 -20.37 40.07
N PHE A 167 11.89 -20.98 39.98
CA PHE A 167 12.18 -22.08 39.08
C PHE A 167 11.93 -23.46 39.71
N SER A 168 11.41 -23.53 40.94
CA SER A 168 11.13 -24.79 41.65
C SER A 168 10.19 -25.74 40.91
N SER A 169 9.37 -25.20 39.99
CA SER A 169 8.45 -25.97 39.15
C SER A 169 9.11 -26.61 37.93
N LEU A 170 10.33 -26.21 37.56
CA LEU A 170 11.09 -26.81 36.47
C LEU A 170 11.83 -28.06 36.97
N SER A 171 11.72 -29.16 36.24
CA SER A 171 12.48 -30.37 36.53
C SER A 171 13.97 -30.17 36.23
N PRO A 172 14.87 -31.00 36.81
CA PRO A 172 16.29 -30.96 36.48
C PRO A 172 16.56 -31.13 34.98
N GLU A 173 15.77 -31.94 34.28
CA GLU A 173 15.88 -32.12 32.83
C GLU A 173 15.51 -30.84 32.07
N LEU A 174 14.48 -30.11 32.52
CA LEU A 174 14.09 -28.82 31.92
C LEU A 174 15.13 -27.73 32.17
N LEU A 175 15.76 -27.73 33.34
CA LEU A 175 16.87 -26.82 33.64
C LEU A 175 18.10 -27.14 32.78
N ALA A 176 18.44 -28.42 32.59
CA ALA A 176 19.51 -28.84 31.69
C ALA A 176 19.22 -28.48 30.23
N LEU A 177 17.97 -28.61 29.78
CA LEU A 177 17.55 -28.17 28.44
C LEU A 177 17.67 -26.64 28.28
N ALA A 178 17.31 -25.87 29.31
CA ALA A 178 17.49 -24.42 29.28
C ALA A 178 18.96 -24.02 29.14
N GLU A 179 19.86 -24.68 29.89
CA GLU A 179 21.30 -24.45 29.76
C GLU A 179 21.83 -24.84 28.37
N ALA A 180 21.31 -25.92 27.78
CA ALA A 180 21.64 -26.33 26.41
C ALA A 180 21.16 -25.32 25.36
N LEU A 181 19.98 -24.72 25.54
CA LEU A 181 19.47 -23.65 24.69
C LEU A 181 20.37 -22.40 24.79
N ASP A 182 20.70 -21.97 26.00
CA ASP A 182 21.57 -20.81 26.23
C ASP A 182 22.97 -21.04 25.61
N ALA A 183 23.54 -22.24 25.80
CA ALA A 183 24.84 -22.62 25.21
C ALA A 183 24.80 -22.79 23.69
N GLY A 184 23.66 -23.21 23.14
CA GLY A 184 23.39 -23.36 21.71
C GLY A 184 23.15 -22.04 20.98
N GLY A 185 23.20 -20.91 21.68
CA GLY A 185 22.99 -19.58 21.10
C GLY A 185 21.51 -19.25 20.82
N ALA A 186 20.58 -19.91 21.50
CA ALA A 186 19.15 -19.61 21.37
C ALA A 186 18.86 -18.14 21.75
N ILE A 187 17.85 -17.57 21.09
CA ILE A 187 17.30 -16.27 21.43
C ILE A 187 16.04 -16.52 22.25
N CYS A 188 16.09 -16.18 23.53
CA CYS A 188 15.00 -16.37 24.48
C CYS A 188 14.46 -15.01 24.90
N GLU A 189 13.23 -14.70 24.46
CA GLU A 189 12.59 -13.41 24.63
C GLU A 189 11.41 -13.51 25.59
N SER A 190 11.31 -12.52 26.46
CA SER A 190 10.32 -12.48 27.51
C SER A 190 10.09 -11.03 27.92
N GLY A 191 8.83 -10.66 28.17
CA GLY A 191 8.44 -9.31 28.59
C GLY A 191 7.41 -8.71 27.65
N VAL A 192 7.43 -7.39 27.49
CA VAL A 192 6.51 -6.65 26.62
C VAL A 192 7.29 -6.09 25.44
N ASN A 193 6.81 -6.34 24.22
CA ASN A 193 7.41 -5.80 23.01
C ASN A 193 6.93 -4.37 22.68
N ASP A 194 7.55 -3.75 21.68
CA ASP A 194 7.27 -2.37 21.26
C ASP A 194 5.82 -2.20 20.75
N TRP A 195 5.13 -3.29 20.40
CA TRP A 195 3.71 -3.29 20.06
C TRP A 195 2.77 -3.40 21.28
N GLY A 196 3.34 -3.43 22.50
CA GLY A 196 2.62 -3.50 23.77
C GLY A 196 2.10 -4.90 24.12
N SER A 197 2.59 -5.95 23.46
CA SER A 197 2.15 -7.32 23.71
C SER A 197 3.13 -8.05 24.63
N ALA A 198 2.59 -8.76 25.62
CA ALA A 198 3.39 -9.72 26.38
C ALA A 198 3.78 -10.89 25.46
N ILE A 199 5.04 -11.31 25.54
CA ILE A 199 5.62 -12.35 24.69
C ILE A 199 6.41 -13.37 25.50
N SER A 200 6.49 -14.58 24.94
CA SER A 200 7.38 -15.65 25.38
C SER A 200 7.82 -16.38 24.12
N VAL A 201 9.10 -16.26 23.76
CA VAL A 201 9.63 -16.74 22.48
C VAL A 201 10.96 -17.47 22.68
N VAL A 202 11.14 -18.58 21.97
CA VAL A 202 12.42 -19.29 21.84
C VAL A 202 12.70 -19.45 20.35
N THR A 203 13.79 -18.88 19.89
CA THR A 203 14.34 -19.13 18.55
C THR A 203 15.63 -19.92 18.69
N ALA A 204 15.68 -21.12 18.10
CA ALA A 204 16.82 -22.03 18.22
C ALA A 204 16.92 -22.97 17.01
N ALA A 205 17.91 -23.87 17.03
CA ALA A 205 18.01 -24.95 16.06
C ALA A 205 16.76 -25.88 16.13
N PRO A 206 16.30 -26.44 15.00
CA PRO A 206 15.08 -27.24 14.93
C PRO A 206 14.99 -28.36 15.98
N GLN A 207 16.11 -29.06 16.24
CA GLN A 207 16.14 -30.14 17.23
C GLN A 207 15.90 -29.63 18.66
N LEU A 208 16.55 -28.53 19.06
CA LEU A 208 16.37 -27.93 20.39
C LEU A 208 14.92 -27.44 20.58
N VAL A 209 14.29 -26.94 19.52
CA VAL A 209 12.87 -26.57 19.52
C VAL A 209 11.97 -27.79 19.76
N MET A 210 12.26 -28.92 19.09
CA MET A 210 11.51 -30.17 19.30
C MET A 210 11.71 -30.74 20.71
N ASP A 211 12.92 -30.61 21.27
CA ASP A 211 13.22 -31.03 22.64
C ASP A 211 12.38 -30.25 23.65
N VAL A 212 12.20 -28.92 23.44
CA VAL A 212 11.30 -28.09 24.26
C VAL A 212 9.86 -28.59 24.17
N VAL A 213 9.35 -28.79 22.95
CA VAL A 213 7.98 -29.27 22.73
C VAL A 213 7.74 -30.60 23.43
N THR A 214 8.68 -31.53 23.31
CA THR A 214 8.54 -32.90 23.81
C THR A 214 8.71 -32.97 25.32
N LEU A 215 9.76 -32.36 25.87
CA LEU A 215 10.08 -32.44 27.30
C LEU A 215 9.05 -31.69 28.16
N MET A 216 8.56 -30.56 27.67
CA MET A 216 7.48 -29.81 28.33
C MET A 216 6.09 -30.38 28.05
N ASN A 217 5.97 -31.30 27.08
CA ASN A 217 4.71 -31.81 26.59
C ASN A 217 3.75 -30.68 26.15
N LEU A 218 4.26 -29.76 25.31
CA LEU A 218 3.49 -28.62 24.81
C LEU A 218 2.42 -29.10 23.84
N ASN A 219 1.18 -28.62 24.05
CA ASN A 219 0.05 -28.97 23.22
C ASN A 219 -0.03 -28.03 22.01
N ILE A 220 0.82 -28.28 21.03
CA ILE A 220 0.95 -27.50 19.78
C ILE A 220 0.06 -28.06 18.66
N PRO A 221 -0.27 -27.28 17.61
CA PRO A 221 -0.97 -27.80 16.44
C PRO A 221 -0.22 -29.00 15.83
N PRO A 222 -0.89 -30.14 15.57
CA PRO A 222 -0.20 -31.33 15.03
C PRO A 222 0.44 -31.12 13.66
N GLN A 223 -0.08 -30.18 12.87
CA GLN A 223 0.56 -29.77 11.63
C GLN A 223 1.93 -29.12 11.90
N SER A 224 2.00 -28.12 12.79
CA SER A 224 3.26 -27.46 13.16
C SER A 224 4.28 -28.45 13.73
N LYS A 225 3.83 -29.47 14.48
CA LYS A 225 4.71 -30.54 14.95
C LYS A 225 5.32 -31.32 13.79
N LYS A 226 4.49 -31.74 12.83
CA LYS A 226 4.93 -32.49 11.64
C LYS A 226 5.82 -31.64 10.73
N GLU A 227 5.53 -30.34 10.62
CA GLU A 227 6.38 -29.38 9.92
C GLU A 227 7.78 -29.33 10.54
N LEU A 228 7.86 -29.26 11.88
CA LEU A 228 9.13 -29.26 12.60
C LEU A 228 9.89 -30.59 12.47
N GLU A 229 9.21 -31.74 12.55
CA GLU A 229 9.83 -33.07 12.33
C GLU A 229 10.47 -33.17 10.94
N LEU A 230 9.77 -32.70 9.91
CA LEU A 230 10.30 -32.63 8.55
C LEU A 230 11.41 -31.60 8.41
N GLY A 231 11.32 -30.45 9.10
CA GLY A 231 12.36 -29.43 9.15
C GLY A 231 13.68 -29.96 9.75
N ILE A 232 13.59 -30.79 10.79
CA ILE A 232 14.76 -31.49 11.37
C ILE A 232 15.38 -32.44 10.34
N ALA A 233 14.55 -33.23 9.66
CA ALA A 233 15.03 -34.20 8.67
C ALA A 233 15.66 -33.54 7.43
N ARG A 234 15.29 -32.28 7.13
CA ARG A 234 15.71 -31.53 5.94
C ARG A 234 16.64 -30.35 6.26
N VAL A 235 17.32 -30.38 7.41
CA VAL A 235 18.19 -29.27 7.84
C VAL A 235 19.29 -28.93 6.81
N GLU A 236 19.73 -29.90 6.01
CA GLU A 236 20.71 -29.71 4.93
C GLU A 236 20.11 -29.07 3.66
N GLU A 237 18.80 -29.25 3.43
CA GLU A 237 18.10 -28.67 2.27
C GLU A 237 17.71 -27.21 2.53
N CYS A 238 17.28 -26.91 3.76
CA CYS A 238 16.81 -25.58 4.15
C CYS A 238 17.31 -25.24 5.57
N ALA A 239 18.51 -24.67 5.64
CA ALA A 239 19.12 -24.28 6.91
C ALA A 239 18.44 -23.03 7.47
N THR A 240 17.60 -23.22 8.50
CA THR A 240 16.89 -22.15 9.18
C THR A 240 16.71 -22.46 10.66
N THR A 241 16.68 -21.42 11.48
CA THR A 241 16.23 -21.50 12.87
C THR A 241 14.71 -21.64 12.92
N TRP A 242 14.24 -22.20 14.03
CA TRP A 242 12.82 -22.38 14.29
C TRP A 242 12.45 -21.64 15.56
N THR A 243 11.24 -21.10 15.55
CA THR A 243 10.74 -20.22 16.59
C THR A 243 9.48 -20.82 17.21
N ILE A 244 9.48 -20.98 18.54
CA ILE A 244 8.26 -21.19 19.34
C ILE A 244 7.80 -19.82 19.82
N MET A 245 6.55 -19.47 19.57
CA MET A 245 5.97 -18.20 19.98
C MET A 245 4.67 -18.39 20.75
N ALA A 246 4.60 -17.82 21.94
CA ALA A 246 3.35 -17.57 22.66
C ALA A 246 3.08 -16.06 22.73
N ILE A 247 1.97 -15.65 22.10
CA ILE A 247 1.50 -14.26 22.08
C ILE A 247 -0.03 -14.23 22.16
N PRO A 248 -0.64 -13.25 22.85
CA PRO A 248 -2.08 -13.02 22.79
C PRO A 248 -2.60 -12.84 21.37
N ARG A 249 -3.74 -13.46 21.08
CA ARG A 249 -4.46 -13.34 19.80
C ARG A 249 -5.94 -13.11 20.08
N GLN A 250 -6.60 -12.41 19.16
CA GLN A 250 -8.03 -12.19 19.21
C GLN A 250 -8.79 -13.35 18.55
N PHE A 251 -9.86 -13.78 19.20
CA PHE A 251 -10.79 -14.79 18.72
C PHE A 251 -12.20 -14.20 18.68
N SER A 252 -12.90 -14.45 17.59
CA SER A 252 -14.30 -14.14 17.40
C SER A 252 -15.17 -15.26 17.95
N LEU A 253 -16.13 -14.89 18.81
CA LEU A 253 -17.11 -15.77 19.44
C LEU A 253 -18.40 -15.74 18.63
N THR A 254 -18.87 -16.91 18.20
CA THR A 254 -20.11 -17.01 17.41
C THR A 254 -21.28 -16.39 18.16
N GLY A 255 -21.96 -15.44 17.51
CA GLY A 255 -23.12 -14.73 18.06
C GLY A 255 -24.46 -15.46 17.86
N PRO A 256 -25.57 -14.73 17.95
CA PRO A 256 -26.90 -15.24 17.65
C PRO A 256 -26.98 -15.89 16.25
N PRO A 257 -27.97 -16.77 16.00
CA PRO A 257 -28.18 -17.38 14.69
C PRO A 257 -28.17 -16.37 13.55
N ARG A 258 -27.39 -16.66 12.51
CA ARG A 258 -27.30 -15.88 11.26
C ARG A 258 -26.93 -14.40 11.48
N SER A 259 -26.15 -14.12 12.52
CA SER A 259 -25.63 -12.78 12.79
C SER A 259 -24.15 -12.70 12.44
N ILE A 260 -23.72 -11.53 11.97
CA ILE A 260 -22.30 -11.16 11.84
C ILE A 260 -21.76 -10.51 13.13
N GLU A 261 -22.60 -10.31 14.15
CA GLU A 261 -22.21 -9.74 15.44
C GLU A 261 -21.53 -10.81 16.30
N PHE A 262 -20.23 -10.96 16.10
CA PHE A 262 -19.42 -11.87 16.89
C PHE A 262 -18.85 -11.13 18.10
N GLY A 263 -18.91 -11.78 19.26
CA GLY A 263 -18.16 -11.34 20.43
C GLY A 263 -16.66 -11.48 20.19
N LYS A 264 -15.83 -10.88 21.04
CA LYS A 264 -14.37 -11.00 20.94
C LYS A 264 -13.77 -11.39 22.28
N ILE A 265 -12.76 -12.24 22.24
CA ILE A 265 -11.96 -12.61 23.41
C ILE A 265 -10.49 -12.70 23.01
N SER A 266 -9.60 -12.41 23.95
CA SER A 266 -8.16 -12.60 23.78
C SER A 266 -7.71 -13.87 24.49
N ALA A 267 -7.01 -14.75 23.78
CA ALA A 267 -6.40 -15.96 24.33
C ALA A 267 -4.99 -16.14 23.73
N VAL A 268 -4.17 -16.95 24.39
CA VAL A 268 -2.80 -17.23 23.96
C VAL A 268 -2.72 -18.67 23.50
N ALA A 269 -2.19 -18.87 22.29
CA ALA A 269 -1.87 -20.17 21.73
C ALA A 269 -0.40 -20.18 21.31
N ILE A 270 0.19 -21.37 21.26
CA ILE A 270 1.56 -21.55 20.79
C ILE A 270 1.55 -21.74 19.28
N ASN A 271 2.39 -20.99 18.58
CA ASN A 271 2.71 -21.20 17.17
C ASN A 271 4.19 -21.62 17.05
N ILE A 272 4.49 -22.47 16.06
CA ILE A 272 5.85 -22.90 15.74
C ILE A 272 6.05 -22.77 14.24
N PHE A 273 7.15 -22.14 13.83
CA PHE A 273 7.44 -21.85 12.43
C PHE A 273 8.96 -21.69 12.20
N PRO A 274 9.43 -21.89 10.96
CA PRO A 274 10.80 -21.55 10.56
C PRO A 274 10.95 -20.04 10.35
N ASP A 275 12.13 -19.49 10.58
CA ASP A 275 12.41 -18.07 10.34
C ASP A 275 12.32 -17.70 8.85
N TYR A 276 12.69 -18.64 7.97
CA TYR A 276 12.45 -18.53 6.53
C TYR A 276 11.18 -19.29 6.17
N THR A 277 10.13 -18.56 5.79
CA THR A 277 8.82 -19.14 5.49
C THR A 277 8.88 -20.14 4.32
N GLU A 278 9.76 -19.95 3.32
CA GLU A 278 9.95 -20.94 2.25
C GLU A 278 10.51 -22.30 2.73
N CYS A 279 11.12 -22.36 3.93
CA CYS A 279 11.56 -23.62 4.52
C CYS A 279 10.41 -24.42 5.16
N ARG A 280 9.20 -23.86 5.23
CA ARG A 280 8.04 -24.60 5.72
C ARG A 280 7.73 -25.75 4.75
N PRO A 281 7.71 -27.01 5.22
CA PRO A 281 7.31 -28.13 4.37
C PRO A 281 5.80 -28.15 4.17
N ASP A 282 5.35 -28.41 2.95
CA ASP A 282 3.93 -28.65 2.67
C ASP A 282 3.49 -30.00 3.24
N THR A 283 2.75 -29.96 4.34
CA THR A 283 2.23 -31.16 4.97
C THR A 283 0.88 -30.89 5.63
N SER A 284 -0.04 -31.85 5.52
CA SER A 284 -1.21 -31.91 6.37
C SER A 284 -0.97 -32.84 7.56
N ALA A 285 -1.67 -32.57 8.67
CA ALA A 285 -1.78 -33.48 9.80
C ALA A 285 -3.25 -33.88 9.99
N ASP A 286 -3.62 -35.03 9.42
CA ASP A 286 -4.90 -35.67 9.68
C ASP A 286 -4.90 -36.24 11.11
N GLY A 287 -5.92 -35.89 11.88
CA GLY A 287 -6.10 -36.36 13.25
C GLY A 287 -7.53 -36.86 13.47
N CYS A 288 -7.68 -37.83 14.38
CA CYS A 288 -9.00 -38.27 14.81
C CYS A 288 -9.75 -37.11 15.47
N SER A 289 -11.06 -37.03 15.21
CA SER A 289 -11.94 -36.03 15.82
C SER A 289 -13.08 -36.70 16.59
N LYS A 290 -13.66 -35.95 17.53
CA LYS A 290 -14.89 -36.33 18.24
C LYS A 290 -15.87 -35.17 18.28
N LEU A 291 -17.16 -35.49 18.33
CA LEU A 291 -18.21 -34.50 18.49
C LEU A 291 -18.14 -33.87 19.89
N ALA A 292 -18.00 -32.55 19.95
CA ALA A 292 -17.98 -31.78 21.20
C ALA A 292 -19.30 -31.05 21.45
N LEU A 293 -19.93 -30.54 20.39
CA LEU A 293 -21.19 -29.82 20.46
C LEU A 293 -22.09 -30.24 19.30
N ALA A 294 -23.25 -30.81 19.61
CA ALA A 294 -24.30 -31.04 18.61
C ALA A 294 -25.04 -29.72 18.35
N THR A 295 -25.15 -29.32 17.09
CA THR A 295 -25.78 -28.04 16.70
C THR A 295 -27.21 -28.20 16.19
N GLY A 296 -27.71 -29.43 16.11
CA GLY A 296 -29.11 -29.73 15.75
C GLY A 296 -29.48 -29.33 14.32
N GLY A 297 -28.54 -29.42 13.38
CA GLY A 297 -28.74 -29.03 11.98
C GLY A 297 -28.29 -27.62 11.64
N ARG A 298 -27.89 -26.82 12.65
CA ARG A 298 -27.38 -25.46 12.45
C ARG A 298 -25.89 -25.48 12.14
N ASP A 299 -25.49 -24.75 11.11
CA ASP A 299 -24.10 -24.44 10.87
C ASP A 299 -23.73 -23.13 11.58
N LEU A 300 -22.69 -23.17 12.40
CA LEU A 300 -22.24 -22.02 13.18
C LEU A 300 -21.43 -21.02 12.35
N LEU A 301 -20.96 -21.43 11.17
CA LEU A 301 -20.11 -20.64 10.28
C LEU A 301 -20.77 -20.42 8.90
N GLU A 302 -22.09 -20.61 8.79
CA GLU A 302 -22.87 -20.26 7.59
C GLU A 302 -22.78 -18.76 7.28
N VAL A 303 -22.84 -17.92 8.32
CA VAL A 303 -22.75 -16.46 8.23
C VAL A 303 -21.66 -16.01 9.20
N VAL A 304 -20.62 -15.38 8.67
CA VAL A 304 -19.46 -14.92 9.43
C VAL A 304 -19.10 -13.49 9.05
N PRO A 305 -18.41 -12.73 9.93
CA PRO A 305 -17.77 -11.48 9.55
C PRO A 305 -16.81 -11.69 8.38
N GLU A 306 -16.77 -10.72 7.46
CA GLU A 306 -15.86 -10.71 6.31
C GLU A 306 -14.39 -10.96 6.68
N ALA A 307 -13.96 -10.47 7.85
CA ALA A 307 -12.60 -10.70 8.35
C ALA A 307 -12.25 -12.20 8.49
N LEU A 308 -13.22 -13.06 8.81
CA LEU A 308 -13.00 -14.51 8.94
C LEU A 308 -12.97 -15.23 7.58
N THR A 309 -13.16 -14.56 6.46
CA THR A 309 -13.04 -15.17 5.13
C THR A 309 -11.76 -14.78 4.41
N LEU A 310 -10.88 -14.01 5.08
CA LEU A 310 -9.64 -13.49 4.51
C LEU A 310 -8.53 -14.55 4.48
N PHE A 311 -8.46 -15.43 5.47
CA PHE A 311 -7.29 -16.29 5.66
C PHE A 311 -7.65 -17.77 5.77
N PRO A 312 -6.71 -18.67 5.45
CA PRO A 312 -6.96 -20.10 5.51
C PRO A 312 -6.98 -20.61 6.95
N TYR A 313 -7.82 -21.60 7.22
CA TYR A 313 -7.98 -22.23 8.54
C TYR A 313 -7.58 -23.71 8.52
N ASN A 314 -7.13 -24.23 9.67
CA ASN A 314 -6.72 -25.63 9.84
C ASN A 314 -7.87 -26.59 10.20
N PHE A 315 -9.11 -26.24 9.84
CA PHE A 315 -10.27 -27.07 10.12
C PHE A 315 -11.27 -27.00 8.97
N LYS A 316 -12.04 -28.06 8.80
CA LYS A 316 -13.07 -28.13 7.76
C LYS A 316 -14.29 -27.31 8.17
N SER A 317 -14.82 -26.50 7.26
CA SER A 317 -16.02 -25.70 7.51
C SER A 317 -16.78 -25.38 6.23
N SER A 318 -17.93 -24.73 6.39
CA SER A 318 -18.72 -24.13 5.31
C SER A 318 -18.13 -22.86 4.71
N MET A 319 -17.13 -22.25 5.35
CA MET A 319 -16.51 -21.02 4.87
C MET A 319 -15.79 -21.27 3.54
N SER A 320 -15.79 -20.27 2.66
CA SER A 320 -15.10 -20.34 1.37
C SER A 320 -13.63 -20.71 1.57
N PRO A 321 -13.12 -21.78 0.93
CA PRO A 321 -11.72 -22.16 1.05
C PRO A 321 -10.80 -21.06 0.53
N VAL A 322 -9.77 -20.73 1.33
CA VAL A 322 -8.68 -19.84 0.94
C VAL A 322 -7.43 -20.70 0.72
N SER A 323 -6.70 -20.46 -0.37
CA SER A 323 -5.43 -21.15 -0.61
C SER A 323 -4.41 -20.76 0.44
N HIS A 324 -3.69 -21.76 0.95
CA HIS A 324 -2.54 -21.60 1.83
C HIS A 324 -1.23 -21.37 1.03
N VAL A 325 -1.20 -21.76 -0.24
CA VAL A 325 -0.03 -21.55 -1.13
C VAL A 325 -0.15 -20.18 -1.78
N ILE A 326 0.88 -19.35 -1.59
CA ILE A 326 0.92 -17.95 -2.02
C ILE A 326 2.12 -17.72 -2.93
N GLU A 327 1.95 -16.92 -3.98
CA GLU A 327 3.07 -16.46 -4.79
C GLU A 327 3.97 -15.54 -3.98
N ALA A 328 5.28 -15.79 -4.04
CA ALA A 328 6.28 -15.02 -3.34
C ALA A 328 7.28 -14.42 -4.32
N VAL A 329 7.80 -13.25 -3.96
CA VAL A 329 8.81 -12.53 -4.73
C VAL A 329 9.91 -12.13 -3.75
N GLU A 330 11.17 -12.20 -4.20
CA GLU A 330 12.34 -11.78 -3.43
C GLU A 330 12.55 -12.53 -2.09
N THR A 331 12.21 -13.83 -2.03
CA THR A 331 12.51 -14.62 -0.83
C THR A 331 14.01 -14.93 -0.70
N LYS A 332 14.48 -15.24 0.50
CA LYS A 332 15.89 -15.55 0.80
C LYS A 332 16.49 -16.64 -0.09
N LEU A 333 15.73 -17.68 -0.39
CA LEU A 333 16.11 -18.83 -1.23
C LEU A 333 15.51 -18.76 -2.64
N GLU A 334 15.01 -17.60 -3.07
CA GLU A 334 14.43 -17.36 -4.39
C GLU A 334 13.25 -18.30 -4.74
N SER A 335 12.45 -18.67 -3.74
CA SER A 335 11.26 -19.49 -3.95
C SER A 335 10.16 -18.70 -4.65
N SER A 336 9.50 -19.30 -5.64
CA SER A 336 8.35 -18.69 -6.32
C SER A 336 7.06 -18.72 -5.49
N THR A 337 7.01 -19.56 -4.46
CA THR A 337 5.82 -19.74 -3.61
C THR A 337 6.19 -19.99 -2.16
N VAL A 338 5.35 -19.54 -1.25
CA VAL A 338 5.45 -19.81 0.19
C VAL A 338 4.11 -20.29 0.74
N LEU A 339 4.17 -20.79 1.98
CA LEU A 339 3.08 -21.44 2.69
C LEU A 339 2.61 -20.55 3.85
N GLU A 340 1.40 -19.99 3.74
CA GLU A 340 0.82 -19.06 4.73
C GLU A 340 0.28 -19.77 5.97
N PRO A 341 0.67 -19.43 7.21
CA PRO A 341 0.20 -20.16 8.40
C PRO A 341 -1.32 -20.27 8.50
N LEU A 342 -1.81 -21.44 8.90
CA LEU A 342 -3.24 -21.68 9.06
C LEU A 342 -3.77 -21.13 10.39
N GLN A 343 -4.84 -20.36 10.32
CA GLN A 343 -5.58 -19.92 11.50
C GLN A 343 -6.29 -21.09 12.17
N GLN A 344 -6.48 -20.97 13.49
CA GLN A 344 -7.05 -22.04 14.32
C GLN A 344 -8.44 -21.67 14.84
N ALA A 345 -9.19 -22.66 15.27
CA ALA A 345 -10.39 -22.46 16.06
C ALA A 345 -10.38 -23.39 17.27
N TYR A 346 -11.09 -23.00 18.32
CA TYR A 346 -11.15 -23.71 19.58
C TYR A 346 -12.56 -23.81 20.11
N TYR A 347 -12.87 -24.93 20.76
CA TYR A 347 -14.09 -25.13 21.52
C TYR A 347 -13.77 -25.86 22.81
N GLY A 348 -14.24 -25.34 23.94
CA GLY A 348 -14.00 -25.96 25.24
C GLY A 348 -12.52 -26.10 25.60
N GLY A 349 -11.61 -25.30 25.02
CA GLY A 349 -10.17 -25.40 25.27
C GLY A 349 -9.43 -26.35 24.32
N CYS A 350 -10.14 -26.97 23.37
CA CYS A 350 -9.62 -27.95 22.44
C CYS A 350 -9.59 -27.40 21.01
N ARG A 351 -8.60 -27.80 20.21
CA ARG A 351 -8.55 -27.41 18.78
C ARG A 351 -9.71 -28.05 18.02
N VAL A 352 -10.34 -27.25 17.19
CA VAL A 352 -11.43 -27.67 16.29
C VAL A 352 -10.84 -28.32 15.05
N ARG A 353 -11.50 -29.37 14.57
CA ARG A 353 -11.14 -30.12 13.36
C ARG A 353 -12.18 -30.00 12.26
N GLU A 354 -13.44 -29.87 12.64
CA GLU A 354 -14.54 -29.69 11.70
C GLU A 354 -15.70 -28.94 12.37
N VAL A 355 -16.34 -28.06 11.59
CA VAL A 355 -17.60 -27.42 11.95
C VAL A 355 -18.54 -27.59 10.76
N ASN A 356 -19.71 -28.16 11.00
CA ASN A 356 -20.71 -28.38 9.98
C ASN A 356 -22.12 -28.31 10.60
N THR A 357 -23.14 -28.75 9.85
CA THR A 357 -24.53 -28.77 10.31
C THR A 357 -24.81 -29.81 11.39
N THR A 358 -23.97 -30.84 11.56
CA THR A 358 -24.14 -31.85 12.61
C THR A 358 -23.55 -31.38 13.94
N GLY A 359 -22.44 -30.64 13.91
CA GLY A 359 -21.86 -30.06 15.11
C GLY A 359 -20.45 -29.49 14.97
N VAL A 360 -19.86 -29.22 16.14
CA VAL A 360 -18.45 -28.86 16.29
C VAL A 360 -17.68 -30.09 16.72
N TYR A 361 -16.66 -30.44 15.95
CA TYR A 361 -15.76 -31.56 16.20
C TYR A 361 -14.39 -31.05 16.63
N ILE A 362 -13.88 -31.62 17.72
CA ILE A 362 -12.56 -31.30 18.29
C ILE A 362 -11.64 -32.51 18.21
N GLU A 363 -10.36 -32.32 18.56
CA GLU A 363 -9.39 -33.41 18.71
C GLU A 363 -9.90 -34.53 19.65
N ALA A 364 -9.75 -35.79 19.22
CA ALA A 364 -10.33 -36.94 19.92
C ALA A 364 -9.79 -37.13 21.35
N ASP A 365 -8.51 -36.85 21.56
CA ASP A 365 -7.79 -36.98 22.82
C ASP A 365 -7.96 -35.78 23.76
N CYS A 366 -8.59 -34.69 23.32
CA CYS A 366 -8.74 -33.49 24.14
C CYS A 366 -10.02 -33.51 24.99
N GLU A 367 -9.91 -33.23 26.29
CA GLU A 367 -11.05 -33.07 27.18
C GLU A 367 -11.46 -31.60 27.31
N THR A 368 -12.76 -31.33 27.18
CA THR A 368 -13.27 -29.96 27.24
C THR A 368 -13.25 -29.43 28.68
N SER A 369 -12.99 -28.13 28.81
CA SER A 369 -12.99 -27.40 30.07
C SER A 369 -14.23 -26.52 30.16
N ARG A 370 -14.96 -26.60 31.27
CA ARG A 370 -16.09 -25.71 31.58
C ARG A 370 -15.73 -24.22 31.50
N HIS A 371 -14.48 -23.86 31.80
CA HIS A 371 -14.02 -22.48 31.69
C HIS A 371 -14.07 -21.95 30.25
N TRP A 372 -13.79 -22.81 29.26
CA TRP A 372 -13.75 -22.43 27.86
C TRP A 372 -15.07 -22.70 27.13
N GLU A 373 -15.86 -23.67 27.58
CA GLU A 373 -17.17 -24.01 26.99
C GLU A 373 -18.14 -22.84 26.97
N ILE A 374 -18.09 -21.96 27.99
CA ILE A 374 -18.98 -20.79 28.09
C ILE A 374 -18.79 -19.78 26.95
N TYR A 375 -17.62 -19.77 26.30
CA TYR A 375 -17.33 -18.86 25.18
C TYR A 375 -17.80 -19.43 23.84
N GLY A 376 -18.28 -20.68 23.80
CA GLY A 376 -18.72 -21.32 22.58
C GLY A 376 -17.58 -21.59 21.59
N LEU A 377 -17.88 -21.51 20.30
CA LEU A 377 -16.89 -21.66 19.24
C LEU A 377 -16.06 -20.37 19.12
N MET A 378 -14.75 -20.50 19.36
CA MET A 378 -13.76 -19.42 19.27
C MET A 378 -13.00 -19.55 17.95
N VAL A 379 -13.25 -18.66 16.98
CA VAL A 379 -12.55 -18.66 15.69
C VAL A 379 -11.49 -17.57 15.70
N GLN A 380 -10.24 -17.91 15.38
CA GLN A 380 -9.16 -16.92 15.34
C GLN A 380 -9.45 -15.84 14.29
N THR A 381 -9.26 -14.59 14.70
CA THR A 381 -9.50 -13.41 13.85
C THR A 381 -8.15 -12.88 13.34
N PRO A 382 -8.07 -12.39 12.09
CA PRO A 382 -6.90 -11.64 11.66
C PRO A 382 -6.72 -10.34 12.44
N ASP A 383 -5.47 -9.88 12.50
CA ASP A 383 -5.12 -8.59 13.10
C ASP A 383 -5.27 -7.52 12.02
N ASP A 384 -6.27 -6.65 12.14
CA ASP A 384 -6.47 -5.53 11.22
C ASP A 384 -5.88 -4.23 11.78
N ILE A 385 -4.92 -3.65 11.05
CA ILE A 385 -4.24 -2.39 11.34
C ILE A 385 -4.64 -1.37 10.26
N PRO A 386 -5.79 -0.68 10.44
CA PRO A 386 -6.29 0.23 9.43
C PRO A 386 -5.43 1.50 9.36
N LEU A 387 -5.33 2.05 8.16
CA LEU A 387 -4.86 3.41 7.92
C LEU A 387 -6.08 4.20 7.48
N CYS A 388 -6.39 5.32 8.13
CA CYS A 388 -7.56 6.12 7.81
C CYS A 388 -7.20 7.53 7.36
N SER A 389 -7.98 8.09 6.43
CA SER A 389 -7.92 9.50 6.06
C SER A 389 -8.53 10.38 7.15
N THR A 390 -8.40 11.70 6.99
CA THR A 390 -9.05 12.68 7.87
C THR A 390 -10.58 12.69 7.76
N ASP A 391 -11.12 12.13 6.67
CA ASP A 391 -12.56 12.00 6.40
C ASP A 391 -13.10 10.58 6.72
N ASP A 392 -12.44 9.86 7.63
CA ASP A 392 -12.83 8.53 8.12
C ASP A 392 -12.92 7.43 7.05
N VAL A 393 -12.21 7.56 5.92
CA VAL A 393 -12.08 6.48 4.93
C VAL A 393 -10.86 5.66 5.27
N CYS A 394 -11.04 4.36 5.52
CA CYS A 394 -9.97 3.49 5.96
C CYS A 394 -9.54 2.50 4.86
N VAL A 395 -8.23 2.27 4.79
CA VAL A 395 -7.62 1.09 4.18
C VAL A 395 -7.34 0.09 5.29
N HIS A 396 -8.04 -1.03 5.26
CA HIS A 396 -7.83 -2.17 6.14
C HIS A 396 -6.59 -2.97 5.70
N ASN A 397 -5.60 -3.06 6.59
CA ASN A 397 -4.46 -3.97 6.43
C ASN A 397 -4.67 -5.13 7.38
N SER A 398 -5.37 -6.15 6.90
CA SER A 398 -5.60 -7.36 7.66
C SER A 398 -4.40 -8.29 7.54
N TYR A 399 -3.78 -8.63 8.65
CA TYR A 399 -2.66 -9.54 8.76
C TYR A 399 -3.12 -10.88 9.30
N ASN A 400 -2.52 -11.96 8.79
CA ASN A 400 -2.69 -13.26 9.40
C ASN A 400 -2.13 -13.23 10.83
N SER A 401 -2.99 -13.42 11.84
CA SER A 401 -2.65 -13.26 13.26
C SER A 401 -1.75 -14.35 13.84
N GLN A 402 -1.31 -15.32 13.05
CA GLN A 402 -0.30 -16.29 13.51
C GLN A 402 1.07 -15.64 13.75
N TRP A 403 1.37 -14.52 13.07
CA TRP A 403 2.59 -13.71 13.11
C TRP A 403 3.87 -14.55 13.16
N GLU A 404 4.59 -14.59 12.06
CA GLU A 404 5.88 -15.27 11.98
C GLU A 404 6.96 -14.21 11.95
N TRP A 405 7.72 -14.05 13.03
CA TRP A 405 8.80 -13.06 13.04
C TRP A 405 10.17 -13.69 13.23
N VAL A 406 11.15 -13.03 12.63
CA VAL A 406 12.57 -13.33 12.75
C VAL A 406 13.17 -12.39 13.79
N SER A 407 13.84 -12.97 14.77
CA SER A 407 14.47 -12.24 15.88
C SER A 407 15.96 -12.05 15.66
N GLU A 408 16.43 -10.81 15.76
CA GLU A 408 17.85 -10.47 15.63
C GLU A 408 18.33 -9.68 16.85
N ILE A 409 19.55 -9.98 17.30
CA ILE A 409 20.16 -9.27 18.43
C ILE A 409 20.72 -7.93 17.93
N THR A 410 20.32 -6.84 18.58
CA THR A 410 20.83 -5.52 18.22
C THR A 410 22.18 -5.23 18.88
N ALA A 411 23.13 -4.70 18.12
CA ALA A 411 24.39 -4.21 18.68
C ALA A 411 24.25 -2.89 19.44
N ALA A 412 23.17 -2.13 19.18
CA ALA A 412 22.98 -0.78 19.69
C ALA A 412 22.50 -0.71 21.15
N LYS A 413 21.85 -1.76 21.66
CA LYS A 413 21.39 -1.85 23.05
C LYS A 413 21.73 -3.23 23.61
N HIS A 414 22.35 -3.27 24.80
CA HIS A 414 22.56 -4.53 25.51
C HIS A 414 21.19 -5.20 25.72
N ASN A 415 21.08 -6.50 25.41
CA ASN A 415 19.84 -7.29 25.50
C ASN A 415 18.63 -6.78 24.67
N GLY A 416 18.85 -5.91 23.68
CA GLY A 416 17.81 -5.50 22.74
C GLY A 416 17.65 -6.50 21.60
N VAL A 417 16.40 -6.87 21.30
CA VAL A 417 16.03 -7.74 20.17
C VAL A 417 15.18 -6.92 19.19
N VAL A 418 15.48 -7.03 17.90
CA VAL A 418 14.63 -6.52 16.81
C VAL A 418 13.87 -7.69 16.21
N MET A 419 12.59 -7.44 15.93
CA MET A 419 11.66 -8.42 15.39
C MET A 419 11.21 -7.97 14.00
N TYR A 420 11.46 -8.80 12.99
CA TYR A 420 10.99 -8.59 11.63
C TYR A 420 9.87 -9.58 11.33
N VAL A 421 8.65 -9.11 11.06
CA VAL A 421 7.53 -10.02 10.76
C VAL A 421 7.56 -10.39 9.27
N ASN A 422 7.48 -11.68 8.96
CA ASN A 422 7.10 -12.20 7.66
C ASN A 422 5.58 -12.03 7.53
N THR A 423 5.14 -11.07 6.72
CA THR A 423 3.73 -10.67 6.70
C THR A 423 2.98 -11.37 5.59
N PHE A 424 1.80 -11.89 5.96
CA PHE A 424 0.76 -12.27 5.03
C PHE A 424 -0.39 -11.28 5.23
N ARG A 425 -0.55 -10.37 4.26
CA ARG A 425 -1.43 -9.22 4.40
C ARG A 425 -2.46 -9.18 3.28
N ARG A 426 -3.72 -9.01 3.65
CA ARG A 426 -4.80 -8.63 2.73
C ARG A 426 -5.14 -7.17 2.89
N ARG A 427 -5.24 -6.47 1.75
CA ARG A 427 -5.57 -5.05 1.71
C ARG A 427 -6.85 -4.81 0.95
N PHE A 428 -7.69 -3.99 1.55
CA PHE A 428 -8.89 -3.43 0.95
C PHE A 428 -9.25 -2.13 1.68
N ALA A 429 -10.16 -1.36 1.11
CA ALA A 429 -10.58 -0.09 1.68
C ALA A 429 -12.09 0.05 1.67
N ASP A 430 -12.57 1.03 2.43
CA ASP A 430 -13.96 1.45 2.40
C ASP A 430 -14.36 1.92 0.99
N LYS A 431 -15.62 1.67 0.65
CA LYS A 431 -16.14 2.00 -0.68
C LYS A 431 -16.33 3.51 -0.82
N VAL A 432 -15.44 4.15 -1.58
CA VAL A 432 -15.54 5.57 -1.97
C VAL A 432 -15.67 5.67 -3.48
N GLY A 433 -16.67 6.40 -3.97
CA GLY A 433 -16.86 6.63 -5.40
C GLY A 433 -15.86 7.65 -5.97
N ILE A 434 -15.45 7.49 -7.24
CA ILE A 434 -14.62 8.49 -7.91
C ILE A 434 -15.44 9.64 -8.50
N SER A 435 -14.86 10.84 -8.53
CA SER A 435 -15.42 11.96 -9.30
C SER A 435 -14.97 11.88 -10.76
N ILE A 436 -15.90 11.81 -11.71
CA ILE A 436 -15.57 11.80 -13.15
C ILE A 436 -15.13 13.18 -13.70
N LEU A 437 -15.11 14.22 -12.86
CA LEU A 437 -14.83 15.59 -13.25
C LEU A 437 -13.50 15.74 -14.02
N PRO A 438 -12.37 15.15 -13.59
CA PRO A 438 -11.10 15.33 -14.31
C PRO A 438 -11.13 14.74 -15.71
N GLY A 439 -11.73 13.56 -15.91
CA GLY A 439 -11.92 12.97 -17.23
C GLY A 439 -12.78 13.84 -18.15
N LEU A 440 -13.84 14.45 -17.61
CA LEU A 440 -14.70 15.39 -18.37
C LEU A 440 -13.97 16.69 -18.73
N VAL A 441 -13.13 17.22 -17.84
CA VAL A 441 -12.29 18.39 -18.14
C VAL A 441 -11.32 18.09 -19.28
N VAL A 442 -10.67 16.92 -19.26
CA VAL A 442 -9.79 16.48 -20.35
C VAL A 442 -10.55 16.31 -21.67
N LEU A 443 -11.75 15.72 -21.63
CA LEU A 443 -12.63 15.62 -22.80
C LEU A 443 -12.94 17.01 -23.38
N GLN A 444 -13.30 17.97 -22.52
CA GLN A 444 -13.56 19.35 -22.95
C GLN A 444 -12.32 20.02 -23.55
N ILE A 445 -11.12 19.80 -22.99
CA ILE A 445 -9.87 20.32 -23.53
C ILE A 445 -9.61 19.79 -24.95
N PHE A 446 -9.90 18.50 -25.20
CA PHE A 446 -9.78 17.92 -26.54
C PHE A 446 -10.83 18.48 -27.50
N VAL A 447 -12.11 18.53 -27.12
CA VAL A 447 -13.20 19.03 -27.96
C VAL A 447 -13.01 20.50 -28.32
N MET A 448 -12.78 21.36 -27.32
CA MET A 448 -12.55 22.80 -27.54
C MET A 448 -11.27 23.05 -28.32
N GLY A 449 -10.27 22.18 -28.12
CA GLY A 449 -9.03 22.18 -28.87
C GLY A 449 -9.15 21.96 -30.37
N ASN A 450 -10.16 21.20 -30.79
CA ASN A 450 -10.41 20.91 -32.20
C ASN A 450 -11.40 21.90 -32.82
N LEU A 451 -12.31 22.48 -32.03
CA LEU A 451 -13.35 23.39 -32.52
C LEU A 451 -12.96 24.88 -32.53
N ILE A 452 -12.04 25.33 -31.66
CA ILE A 452 -11.80 26.77 -31.45
C ILE A 452 -10.30 27.09 -31.41
N LEU A 453 -9.78 27.70 -32.49
CA LEU A 453 -8.45 28.31 -32.57
C LEU A 453 -8.28 29.56 -31.68
N TYR A 454 -9.34 30.01 -31.01
CA TYR A 454 -9.33 31.16 -30.10
C TYR A 454 -9.08 30.75 -28.64
N GLN A 455 -7.90 31.11 -28.15
CA GLN A 455 -7.51 31.00 -26.74
C GLN A 455 -8.34 31.94 -25.87
N ASN A 456 -9.39 31.43 -25.23
CA ASN A 456 -9.96 32.09 -24.06
C ASN A 456 -9.18 31.65 -22.81
N GLY A 457 -8.12 32.39 -22.47
CA GLY A 457 -7.32 32.16 -21.25
C GLY A 457 -8.17 32.10 -19.97
N ARG A 458 -9.38 32.68 -19.98
CA ARG A 458 -10.37 32.60 -18.90
C ARG A 458 -10.83 31.16 -18.58
N MET A 459 -10.98 30.30 -19.59
CA MET A 459 -11.37 28.89 -19.36
C MET A 459 -10.25 28.09 -18.70
N GLN A 460 -8.98 28.43 -18.97
CA GLN A 460 -7.84 27.75 -18.37
C GLN A 460 -7.77 27.96 -16.86
N VAL A 461 -8.18 29.15 -16.37
CA VAL A 461 -8.27 29.43 -14.93
C VAL A 461 -9.35 28.57 -14.28
N LEU A 462 -10.49 28.38 -14.94
CA LEU A 462 -11.57 27.52 -14.43
C LEU A 462 -11.14 26.05 -14.36
N TYR A 463 -10.48 25.53 -15.39
CA TYR A 463 -9.93 24.18 -15.36
C TYR A 463 -8.89 24.00 -14.25
N LEU A 464 -8.00 24.98 -14.07
CA LEU A 464 -7.00 24.93 -13.00
C LEU A 464 -7.67 24.95 -11.62
N ALA A 465 -8.70 25.77 -11.42
CA ALA A 465 -9.45 25.83 -10.17
C ALA A 465 -10.21 24.53 -9.88
N GLN A 466 -10.90 23.97 -10.89
CA GLN A 466 -11.63 22.71 -10.75
C GLN A 466 -10.71 21.54 -10.40
N ILE A 467 -9.60 21.40 -11.11
CA ILE A 467 -8.62 20.33 -10.86
C ILE A 467 -7.89 20.56 -9.55
N GLY A 468 -7.50 21.80 -9.24
CA GLY A 468 -6.86 22.14 -7.97
C GLY A 468 -7.77 21.82 -6.78
N TYR A 469 -9.05 22.17 -6.85
CA TYR A 469 -10.03 21.84 -5.82
C TYR A 469 -10.23 20.33 -5.67
N HIS A 470 -10.34 19.59 -6.79
CA HIS A 470 -10.43 18.14 -6.75
C HIS A 470 -9.21 17.49 -6.09
N LEU A 471 -7.99 17.92 -6.43
CA LEU A 471 -6.76 17.40 -5.84
C LEU A 471 -6.64 17.71 -4.35
N LEU A 472 -7.05 18.91 -3.93
CA LEU A 472 -7.03 19.31 -2.51
C LEU A 472 -8.02 18.49 -1.68
N LEU A 473 -9.23 18.23 -2.19
CA LEU A 473 -10.22 17.45 -1.46
C LEU A 473 -9.88 15.95 -1.39
N ASN A 474 -9.21 15.41 -2.41
CA ASN A 474 -8.92 13.98 -2.49
C ASN A 474 -7.44 13.66 -2.19
N SER A 475 -6.66 14.63 -1.70
CA SER A 475 -5.21 14.46 -1.47
C SER A 475 -4.94 13.31 -0.51
N ASP A 476 -5.74 13.20 0.55
CA ASP A 476 -5.56 12.19 1.58
C ASP A 476 -5.88 10.79 1.04
N LEU A 477 -6.91 10.66 0.21
CA LEU A 477 -7.25 9.41 -0.47
C LEU A 477 -6.17 8.98 -1.47
N TYR A 478 -5.58 9.93 -2.21
CA TYR A 478 -4.45 9.61 -3.08
C TYR A 478 -3.23 9.21 -2.26
N LEU A 479 -2.92 9.93 -1.18
CA LEU A 479 -1.77 9.65 -0.31
C LEU A 479 -1.88 8.26 0.32
N ILE A 480 -3.02 7.93 0.91
CA ILE A 480 -3.24 6.64 1.55
C ILE A 480 -3.24 5.51 0.52
N GLY A 481 -3.82 5.74 -0.66
CA GLY A 481 -3.81 4.78 -1.75
C GLY A 481 -2.41 4.51 -2.30
N PHE A 482 -1.52 5.51 -2.36
CA PHE A 482 -0.11 5.32 -2.73
C PHE A 482 0.71 4.65 -1.65
N ALA A 483 0.47 5.00 -0.38
CA ALA A 483 1.15 4.39 0.75
C ALA A 483 0.83 2.89 0.87
N THR A 484 -0.37 2.47 0.44
CA THR A 484 -0.86 1.09 0.60
C THR A 484 -0.94 0.28 -0.70
N GLY A 485 -0.85 0.94 -1.85
CA GLY A 485 -0.98 0.30 -3.17
C GLY A 485 -2.45 0.03 -3.56
N THR A 486 -3.41 0.66 -2.89
CA THR A 486 -4.84 0.35 -3.01
C THR A 486 -5.61 1.24 -3.99
N LEU A 487 -4.93 2.13 -4.73
CA LEU A 487 -5.60 2.89 -5.80
C LEU A 487 -6.14 1.95 -6.88
N THR A 488 -7.35 2.21 -7.36
CA THR A 488 -7.90 1.50 -8.53
C THR A 488 -7.30 1.99 -9.84
N THR A 489 -7.51 1.23 -10.92
CA THR A 489 -7.14 1.69 -12.28
C THR A 489 -7.88 2.99 -12.63
N GLU A 490 -9.13 3.11 -12.21
CA GLU A 490 -9.99 4.26 -12.39
C GLU A 490 -9.46 5.48 -11.62
N SER A 491 -8.96 5.30 -10.40
CA SER A 491 -8.34 6.37 -9.62
C SER A 491 -7.01 6.84 -10.23
N ILE A 492 -6.18 5.92 -10.73
CA ILE A 492 -4.95 6.27 -11.46
C ILE A 492 -5.28 7.05 -12.74
N ALA A 493 -6.30 6.63 -13.47
CA ALA A 493 -6.84 7.35 -14.63
C ALA A 493 -7.33 8.77 -14.25
N ASN A 494 -7.97 8.89 -13.08
CA ASN A 494 -8.44 10.14 -12.54
C ASN A 494 -7.29 11.12 -12.27
N LEU A 495 -6.28 10.66 -11.53
CA LEU A 495 -5.11 11.46 -11.20
C LEU A 495 -4.28 11.81 -12.44
N THR A 496 -4.17 10.88 -13.40
CA THR A 496 -3.54 11.15 -14.70
C THR A 496 -4.28 12.27 -15.44
N SER A 497 -5.60 12.25 -15.41
CA SER A 497 -6.44 13.30 -16.02
C SER A 497 -6.25 14.65 -15.31
N CYS A 498 -6.14 14.66 -13.99
CA CYS A 498 -5.78 15.84 -13.21
C CYS A 498 -4.42 16.40 -13.63
N PHE A 499 -3.39 15.57 -13.68
CA PHE A 499 -2.05 15.99 -14.09
C PHE A 499 -2.05 16.57 -15.51
N PHE A 500 -2.72 15.89 -16.45
CA PHE A 500 -2.83 16.37 -17.82
C PHE A 500 -3.53 17.73 -17.87
N ALA A 501 -4.71 17.85 -17.26
CA ALA A 501 -5.51 19.07 -17.29
C ALA A 501 -4.79 20.24 -16.59
N PHE A 502 -4.12 19.98 -15.47
CA PHE A 502 -3.32 20.97 -14.76
C PHE A 502 -2.16 21.46 -15.62
N SER A 503 -1.32 20.56 -16.12
CA SER A 503 -0.15 20.87 -16.95
C SER A 503 -0.54 21.62 -18.22
N TYR A 504 -1.58 21.13 -18.91
CA TYR A 504 -2.11 21.75 -20.11
C TYR A 504 -2.65 23.17 -19.84
N SER A 505 -3.42 23.35 -18.77
CA SER A 505 -4.03 24.64 -18.44
C SER A 505 -3.01 25.66 -17.95
N PHE A 506 -2.05 25.22 -17.12
CA PHE A 506 -1.00 26.07 -16.59
C PHE A 506 -0.13 26.67 -17.71
N VAL A 507 0.34 25.84 -18.65
CA VAL A 507 1.19 26.34 -19.75
C VAL A 507 0.41 27.27 -20.69
N ASN A 508 -0.86 26.98 -20.96
CA ASN A 508 -1.69 27.88 -21.77
C ASN A 508 -1.98 29.21 -21.06
N LEU A 509 -2.11 29.21 -19.73
CA LEU A 509 -2.26 30.42 -18.93
C LEU A 509 -0.96 31.24 -18.89
N ALA A 510 0.18 30.60 -18.66
CA ALA A 510 1.50 31.24 -18.68
C ALA A 510 1.76 31.92 -20.04
N LYS A 511 1.41 31.22 -21.14
CA LYS A 511 1.47 31.78 -22.49
C LYS A 511 0.56 33.00 -22.64
N ALA A 512 -0.71 32.91 -22.22
CA ALA A 512 -1.66 34.02 -22.33
C ALA A 512 -1.19 35.27 -21.57
N ARG A 513 -0.50 35.09 -20.43
CA ARG A 513 0.04 36.19 -19.61
C ARG A 513 1.35 36.77 -20.14
N SER A 514 2.18 35.95 -20.79
CA SER A 514 3.47 36.42 -21.33
C SER A 514 3.33 37.48 -22.44
N GLY A 515 2.15 37.63 -23.04
CA GLY A 515 1.86 38.65 -24.07
C GLY A 515 2.66 38.50 -25.37
N ASP A 516 3.62 37.57 -25.39
CA ASP A 516 4.58 37.42 -26.46
C ASP A 516 4.02 36.46 -27.51
N GLN A 517 3.62 37.01 -28.66
CA GLN A 517 3.38 36.20 -29.87
C GLN A 517 4.63 35.38 -30.28
N ARG A 518 5.79 35.66 -29.68
CA ARG A 518 7.07 34.98 -29.87
C ARG A 518 7.29 33.71 -29.05
N LEU A 519 6.37 33.27 -28.18
CA LEU A 519 6.35 31.86 -27.77
C LEU A 519 5.96 31.03 -29.00
N ASP A 520 7.00 30.74 -29.79
CA ASP A 520 6.96 30.30 -31.18
C ASP A 520 6.06 29.07 -31.37
N ARG A 521 5.55 28.92 -32.60
CA ARG A 521 4.87 27.70 -33.06
C ARG A 521 5.70 26.46 -32.73
N HIS A 522 7.04 26.56 -32.77
CA HIS A 522 7.95 25.49 -32.37
C HIS A 522 7.84 25.15 -30.88
N PHE A 523 7.81 26.13 -29.97
CA PHE A 523 7.65 25.85 -28.53
C PHE A 523 6.33 25.15 -28.23
N ARG A 524 5.22 25.61 -28.85
CA ARG A 524 3.92 24.96 -28.67
C ARG A 524 3.91 23.50 -29.14
N LEU A 525 4.47 23.24 -30.31
CA LEU A 525 4.54 21.90 -30.90
C LEU A 525 5.43 20.96 -30.08
N ILE A 526 6.56 21.46 -29.60
CA ILE A 526 7.45 20.73 -28.70
C ILE A 526 6.72 20.42 -27.40
N TRP A 527 6.06 21.41 -26.79
CA TRP A 527 5.31 21.20 -25.54
C TRP A 527 4.14 20.23 -25.69
N GLU A 528 3.32 20.36 -26.74
CA GLU A 528 2.20 19.44 -26.98
C GLU A 528 2.71 17.99 -27.23
N THR A 529 3.86 17.83 -27.88
CA THR A 529 4.53 16.53 -28.02
C THR A 529 5.05 16.01 -26.67
N MET A 530 5.71 16.87 -25.90
CA MET A 530 6.22 16.52 -24.56
C MET A 530 5.08 16.15 -23.62
N GLN A 531 3.92 16.80 -23.72
CA GLN A 531 2.76 16.52 -22.86
C GLN A 531 2.28 15.08 -23.01
N VAL A 532 2.27 14.51 -24.22
CA VAL A 532 1.92 13.09 -24.45
C VAL A 532 2.93 12.18 -23.77
N ILE A 533 4.23 12.47 -23.95
CA ILE A 533 5.32 11.69 -23.35
C ILE A 533 5.26 11.77 -21.81
N ILE A 534 5.14 12.97 -21.26
CA ILE A 534 5.04 13.22 -19.82
C ILE A 534 3.83 12.48 -19.25
N THR A 535 2.68 12.54 -19.91
CA THR A 535 1.47 11.82 -19.44
C THR A 535 1.70 10.31 -19.43
N GLY A 536 2.35 9.76 -20.46
CA GLY A 536 2.75 8.35 -20.49
C GLY A 536 3.71 7.99 -19.35
N CYS A 537 4.71 8.83 -19.08
CA CYS A 537 5.63 8.66 -17.95
C CYS A 537 4.90 8.73 -16.60
N VAL A 538 3.93 9.64 -16.44
CA VAL A 538 3.12 9.74 -15.24
C VAL A 538 2.29 8.48 -15.03
N VAL A 539 1.61 7.97 -16.06
CA VAL A 539 0.88 6.69 -15.95
C VAL A 539 1.80 5.56 -15.55
N ALA A 540 2.97 5.44 -16.19
CA ALA A 540 3.95 4.42 -15.87
C ALA A 540 4.44 4.54 -14.42
N ALA A 541 4.79 5.75 -13.97
CA ALA A 541 5.22 6.01 -12.60
C ALA A 541 4.12 5.69 -11.58
N LEU A 542 2.89 6.12 -11.83
CA LEU A 542 1.74 5.84 -10.97
C LEU A 542 1.44 4.34 -10.86
N ARG A 543 1.59 3.60 -11.97
CA ARG A 543 1.45 2.13 -11.98
C ARG A 543 2.58 1.43 -11.23
N VAL A 544 3.81 1.95 -11.33
CA VAL A 544 4.94 1.44 -10.54
C VAL A 544 4.69 1.65 -9.05
N VAL A 545 4.25 2.85 -8.64
CA VAL A 545 3.94 3.14 -7.23
C VAL A 545 2.74 2.33 -6.73
N GLN A 546 1.74 2.07 -7.57
CA GLN A 546 0.62 1.19 -7.20
C GLN A 546 1.11 -0.23 -6.86
N ARG A 547 2.08 -0.75 -7.62
CA ARG A 547 2.64 -2.10 -7.43
C ARG A 547 3.66 -2.15 -6.30
N ASN A 548 4.45 -1.09 -6.18
CA ASN A 548 5.50 -0.92 -5.17
C ASN A 548 5.12 0.28 -4.29
N PRO A 549 4.20 0.07 -3.32
CA PRO A 549 3.71 1.14 -2.46
C PRO A 549 4.84 1.82 -1.70
N LEU A 550 4.61 3.09 -1.36
CA LEU A 550 5.61 3.92 -0.66
C LEU A 550 5.64 3.59 0.83
N GLU A 551 6.19 2.42 1.19
CA GLU A 551 6.25 1.93 2.57
C GLU A 551 6.94 2.90 3.53
N SER A 552 7.86 3.74 3.03
CA SER A 552 8.51 4.81 3.81
C SER A 552 7.52 5.81 4.41
N ILE A 553 6.37 6.04 3.76
CA ILE A 553 5.34 6.96 4.26
C ILE A 553 4.69 6.37 5.51
N ILE A 554 4.47 5.05 5.54
CA ILE A 554 3.89 4.35 6.68
C ILE A 554 4.93 4.27 7.81
N SER A 555 6.15 3.83 7.51
CA SER A 555 7.19 3.63 8.54
C SER A 555 7.63 4.90 9.26
N THR A 556 7.52 6.07 8.63
CA THR A 556 7.91 7.35 9.26
C THR A 556 6.79 7.96 10.11
N ASN A 557 5.52 7.69 9.77
CA ASN A 557 4.38 8.44 10.32
C ASN A 557 3.39 7.60 11.13
N ALA A 558 3.48 6.27 11.10
CA ALA A 558 2.54 5.39 11.79
C ALA A 558 3.21 4.67 12.97
N GLN A 559 2.49 4.59 14.09
CA GLN A 559 2.81 3.68 15.18
C GLN A 559 1.94 2.44 15.07
N ILE A 560 2.55 1.24 15.12
CA ILE A 560 1.82 -0.02 15.13
C ILE A 560 1.41 -0.36 16.57
N LEU A 561 0.11 -0.50 16.80
CA LEU A 561 -0.45 -0.93 18.08
C LEU A 561 -1.33 -2.18 17.85
N ARG A 562 -1.15 -3.22 18.66
CA ARG A 562 -2.01 -4.42 18.57
C ARG A 562 -3.34 -4.18 19.29
N LYS A 563 -4.45 -4.62 18.70
CA LYS A 563 -5.80 -4.58 19.31
C LYS A 563 -5.91 -5.34 20.63
N THR A 564 -4.95 -6.21 20.93
CA THR A 564 -4.87 -6.97 22.19
C THR A 564 -3.92 -6.33 23.21
N SER A 565 -3.36 -5.15 22.93
CA SER A 565 -2.52 -4.38 23.86
C SER A 565 -3.31 -3.24 24.49
N THR A 566 -2.88 -2.79 25.67
CA THR A 566 -3.54 -1.71 26.41
C THR A 566 -3.61 -0.38 25.65
N LEU A 567 -2.68 -0.14 24.72
CA LEU A 567 -2.66 1.04 23.88
C LEU A 567 -3.51 0.88 22.61
N GLY A 568 -3.60 -0.33 22.04
CA GLY A 568 -4.41 -0.58 20.84
C GLY A 568 -5.87 -0.95 21.11
N GLU A 569 -6.26 -1.17 22.38
CA GLU A 569 -7.66 -1.30 22.81
C GLU A 569 -8.38 0.05 22.97
N LYS A 570 -7.64 1.16 23.05
CA LYS A 570 -8.18 2.53 23.13
C LYS A 570 -8.52 3.05 21.74
#